data_AF-A0A832M3B6-F1
#
_entry.id   AF-A0A832M3B6-F1
#
_cell.length_a   1.000
_cell.length_b   1.000
_cell.length_c   1.000
_cell.angle_alpha   90.00
_cell.angle_beta   90.00
_cell.angle_gamma   90.00
#
_symmetry.space_group_name_H-M   'P 1'
#
loop_
_entity.id
_entity.type
_entity.pdbx_description
1 polymer ?
#
loop_
_entity_poly.entity_id
_entity_poly.type
_entity_poly.pdbx_seq_one_letter_code
_entity_poly.pdbx_strand_id
1 'polypeptide(L)'
;PVRFPSKVLQDLVSYDFYTPKLYRSSIVLAVDLLSRLTSWFDKYFVDGIVNLFGLVTLFGGQSLRYSTSGQSQFYALTIVLGITMLGLFLCFPFLSHMALIVTASLFQQSVG
;
A
#
# COMPACT_ATOMS: atom_id res chain seq x y z
N PRO A 1 17.20 42.68 -53.13
CA PRO A 1 17.08 41.39 -52.42
C PRO A 1 18.01 40.36 -53.06
N VAL A 2 19.03 39.88 -52.35
CA VAL A 2 20.01 38.93 -52.89
C VAL A 2 19.35 37.55 -52.99
N ARG A 3 19.16 37.05 -54.21
CA ARG A 3 18.61 35.71 -54.47
C ARG A 3 19.77 34.77 -54.74
N PHE A 4 19.93 33.74 -53.91
CA PHE A 4 20.91 32.68 -54.16
C PHE A 4 20.42 31.75 -55.29
N PRO A 5 21.34 31.09 -56.03
CA PRO A 5 20.99 30.22 -57.15
C PRO A 5 20.20 28.97 -56.75
N SER A 6 20.22 28.58 -55.46
CA SER A 6 19.37 27.53 -54.93
C SER A 6 18.47 28.05 -53.82
N LYS A 7 17.16 27.88 -53.99
CA LYS A 7 16.15 28.26 -52.98
C LYS A 7 16.30 27.45 -51.70
N VAL A 8 16.72 26.19 -51.82
CA VAL A 8 16.87 25.25 -50.69
C VAL A 8 17.89 25.75 -49.68
N LEU A 9 19.09 26.18 -50.12
CA LEU A 9 20.10 26.72 -49.21
C LEU A 9 19.68 28.06 -48.61
N GLN A 10 18.95 28.89 -49.37
CA GLN A 10 18.42 30.15 -48.89
C GLN A 10 17.38 29.93 -47.78
N ASP A 11 16.46 28.99 -47.97
CA ASP A 11 15.43 28.66 -46.98
C ASP A 11 16.04 27.99 -45.74
N LEU A 12 17.07 27.17 -45.88
CA LEU A 12 17.76 26.49 -44.76
C LEU A 12 18.41 27.50 -43.79
N VAL A 13 19.10 28.51 -44.34
CA VAL A 13 19.76 29.56 -43.56
C VAL A 13 18.75 30.59 -43.06
N SER A 14 17.73 30.94 -43.85
CA SER A 14 16.66 31.86 -43.42
C SER A 14 15.78 31.29 -42.30
N TYR A 15 15.71 29.96 -42.12
CA TYR A 15 14.95 29.31 -41.05
C TYR A 15 15.82 28.80 -39.88
N ASP A 16 17.04 29.33 -39.69
CA ASP A 16 17.99 28.90 -38.63
C ASP A 16 18.11 27.37 -38.52
N PHE A 17 18.31 26.72 -39.67
CA PHE A 17 18.43 25.27 -39.79
C PHE A 17 17.24 24.47 -39.22
N TYR A 18 16.07 25.10 -39.05
CA TYR A 18 14.89 24.50 -38.41
C TYR A 18 15.15 23.99 -36.97
N THR A 19 16.28 24.36 -36.36
CA THR A 19 16.72 23.96 -35.01
C THR A 19 15.64 24.17 -33.94
N PRO A 20 14.92 25.32 -33.91
CA PRO A 20 13.86 25.54 -32.92
C PRO A 20 12.68 24.58 -33.08
N LYS A 21 12.33 24.22 -34.32
CA LYS A 21 11.22 23.29 -34.61
C LYS A 21 11.60 21.86 -34.23
N LEU A 22 12.84 21.45 -34.51
CA LEU A 22 13.35 20.13 -34.12
C LEU A 22 13.45 20.00 -32.59
N TYR A 23 13.98 21.01 -31.89
CA TYR A 23 14.05 21.02 -30.42
C TYR A 23 12.65 20.95 -29.78
N ARG A 24 11.71 21.77 -30.29
CA ARG A 24 10.34 21.80 -29.77
C ARG A 24 9.59 20.49 -30.04
N SER A 25 9.84 19.84 -31.17
CA SER A 25 9.17 18.58 -31.53
C SER A 25 9.79 17.34 -30.89
N SER A 26 11.08 17.36 -30.53
CA SER A 26 11.75 16.21 -29.93
C SER A 26 11.78 16.34 -28.42
N ILE A 27 12.62 17.24 -27.91
CA ILE A 27 12.92 17.36 -26.49
C ILE A 27 11.72 17.92 -25.72
N VAL A 28 11.13 19.02 -26.20
CA VAL A 28 10.02 19.65 -25.46
C VAL A 28 8.79 18.75 -25.44
N LEU A 29 8.43 18.10 -26.55
CA LEU A 29 7.33 17.13 -26.57
C LEU A 29 7.62 15.91 -25.70
N ALA A 30 8.84 15.35 -25.74
CA ALA A 30 9.19 14.20 -24.90
C ALA A 30 9.09 14.53 -23.40
N VAL A 31 9.64 15.67 -22.98
CA VAL A 31 9.60 16.11 -21.58
C VAL A 31 8.17 16.44 -21.16
N ASP A 32 7.37 17.10 -22.00
CA ASP A 32 5.96 17.39 -21.70
C ASP A 32 5.16 16.09 -21.51
N LEU A 33 5.38 15.10 -22.36
CA LEU A 33 4.66 13.82 -22.31
C LEU A 33 5.06 13.00 -21.08
N LEU A 34 6.35 12.94 -20.75
CA LEU A 34 6.82 12.32 -19.50
C LEU A 34 6.28 13.05 -18.26
N SER A 35 6.30 14.38 -18.25
CA SER A 35 5.81 15.19 -17.13
C SER A 35 4.31 14.94 -16.88
N ARG A 36 3.52 14.90 -17.96
CA ARG A 36 2.08 14.55 -17.89
C ARG A 36 1.86 13.13 -17.39
N LEU A 37 2.65 12.17 -17.85
CA LEU A 37 2.53 10.78 -17.41
C LEU A 37 2.87 10.64 -15.92
N THR A 38 3.97 11.23 -15.46
CA THR A 38 4.40 11.18 -14.05
C THR A 38 3.39 11.89 -13.14
N SER A 39 2.90 13.06 -13.54
CA SER A 39 1.89 13.79 -12.75
C SER A 39 0.54 13.06 -12.69
N TRP A 40 0.16 12.39 -13.78
CA TRP A 40 -1.01 11.50 -13.77
C TRP A 40 -0.77 10.30 -12.85
N PHE A 41 0.38 9.65 -12.94
CA PHE A 41 0.69 8.50 -12.09
C PHE A 41 0.66 8.87 -10.60
N ASP A 42 1.32 9.96 -10.21
CA ASP A 42 1.34 10.43 -8.82
C ASP A 42 -0.08 10.72 -8.29
N LYS A 43 -0.85 11.51 -9.05
CA LYS A 43 -2.21 11.93 -8.65
C LYS A 43 -3.25 10.81 -8.60
N TYR A 44 -3.12 9.78 -9.43
CA TYR A 44 -4.10 8.70 -9.48
C TYR A 44 -3.66 7.48 -8.70
N PHE A 45 -2.38 7.12 -8.77
CA PHE A 45 -1.86 5.92 -8.13
C PHE A 45 -1.37 6.21 -6.72
N VAL A 46 -0.45 7.15 -6.56
CA VAL A 46 0.18 7.43 -5.25
C VAL A 46 -0.83 8.06 -4.30
N ASP A 47 -1.49 9.14 -4.71
CA ASP A 47 -2.55 9.79 -3.93
C ASP A 47 -3.72 8.83 -3.65
N GLY A 48 -4.05 7.96 -4.61
CA GLY A 48 -5.11 6.95 -4.45
C GLY A 48 -4.81 5.98 -3.32
N ILE A 49 -3.59 5.47 -3.24
CA ILE A 49 -3.15 4.56 -2.17
C ILE A 49 -3.17 5.28 -0.82
N VAL A 50 -2.66 6.50 -0.74
CA VAL A 50 -2.64 7.27 0.51
C VAL A 50 -4.06 7.54 1.01
N ASN A 51 -4.97 7.94 0.13
CA ASN A 51 -6.37 8.16 0.47
C ASN A 51 -7.06 6.87 0.93
N LEU A 52 -6.72 5.72 0.34
CA LEU A 52 -7.23 4.42 0.77
C LEU A 52 -6.81 4.11 2.21
N PHE A 53 -5.53 4.26 2.54
CA PHE A 53 -5.06 4.06 3.92
C PHE A 53 -5.71 5.03 4.90
N GLY A 54 -5.90 6.29 4.49
CA GLY A 54 -6.65 7.27 5.25
C GLY A 54 -8.09 6.82 5.53
N LEU A 55 -8.79 6.33 4.52
CA LEU A 55 -10.15 5.81 4.63
C LEU A 55 -10.19 4.58 5.54
N VAL A 56 -9.31 3.59 5.35
CA VAL A 56 -9.23 2.38 6.17
C VAL A 56 -8.98 2.75 7.64
N THR A 57 -8.08 3.69 7.90
CA THR A 57 -7.77 4.16 9.26
C THR A 57 -8.99 4.84 9.90
N LEU A 58 -9.67 5.73 9.16
CA LEU A 58 -10.84 6.44 9.65
C LEU A 58 -12.01 5.48 9.89
N PHE A 59 -12.27 4.58 8.95
CA PHE A 59 -13.28 3.54 9.09
C PHE A 59 -13.00 2.63 10.28
N GLY A 60 -11.76 2.14 10.42
CA GLY A 60 -11.34 1.33 11.56
C GLY A 60 -11.56 2.04 12.90
N GLY A 61 -11.19 3.32 12.98
CA GLY A 61 -11.44 4.14 14.17
C GLY A 61 -12.92 4.33 14.49
N GLN A 62 -13.75 4.61 13.48
CA GLN A 62 -15.21 4.72 13.66
C GLN A 62 -15.83 3.39 14.09
N SER A 63 -15.45 2.27 13.47
CA SER A 63 -15.92 0.94 13.83
C SER A 63 -15.53 0.56 15.27
N LEU A 64 -14.29 0.83 15.68
CA LEU A 64 -13.85 0.60 17.06
C LEU A 64 -14.63 1.46 18.07
N ARG A 65 -14.96 2.70 17.71
CA ARG A 65 -15.80 3.57 18.56
C ARG A 65 -17.15 2.93 18.86
N TYR A 66 -17.80 2.30 17.86
CA TYR A 66 -19.08 1.63 18.06
C TYR A 66 -18.99 0.35 18.91
N SER A 67 -17.80 -0.26 19.03
CA SER A 67 -17.58 -1.35 19.99
C SER A 67 -17.77 -0.89 21.45
N THR A 68 -17.66 0.42 21.69
CA THR A 68 -17.75 1.03 23.02
C THR A 68 -19.20 1.50 23.26
N SER A 69 -20.12 0.57 23.52
CA SER A 69 -21.58 0.79 23.56
C SER A 69 -22.09 1.65 24.74
N GLY A 70 -21.21 2.06 25.65
CA GLY A 70 -21.57 2.83 26.86
C GLY A 70 -22.29 2.01 27.94
N GLN A 71 -22.57 0.73 27.68
CA GLN A 71 -23.24 -0.17 28.62
C GLN A 71 -22.23 -0.94 29.45
N SER A 72 -22.23 -0.77 30.78
CA SER A 72 -21.30 -1.42 31.73
C SER A 72 -21.25 -2.95 31.58
N GLN A 73 -22.39 -3.58 31.27
CA GLN A 73 -22.52 -5.03 31.05
C GLN A 73 -21.65 -5.54 29.89
N PHE A 74 -21.53 -4.77 28.80
CA PHE A 74 -20.72 -5.17 27.64
C PHE A 74 -19.21 -5.13 27.97
N TYR A 75 -18.77 -4.17 28.78
CA TYR A 75 -17.40 -4.12 29.28
C TYR A 75 -17.08 -5.30 30.21
N ALA A 76 -17.99 -5.62 31.14
CA ALA A 76 -17.81 -6.78 32.02
C ALA A 76 -17.68 -8.08 31.22
N LEU A 77 -18.54 -8.27 30.20
CA LEU A 77 -18.49 -9.43 29.31
C LEU A 77 -17.16 -9.53 28.56
N THR A 78 -16.70 -8.43 27.94
CA THR A 78 -15.44 -8.41 27.19
C THR A 78 -14.21 -8.64 28.07
N ILE A 79 -14.22 -8.14 29.31
CA ILE A 79 -13.15 -8.42 30.29
C ILE A 79 -13.12 -9.90 30.67
N VAL A 80 -14.26 -10.50 31.05
CA VAL A 80 -14.33 -11.92 31.43
C VAL A 80 -13.90 -12.82 30.27
N LEU A 81 -14.35 -12.51 29.06
CA LEU A 81 -13.97 -13.23 27.85
C LEU A 81 -12.45 -13.10 27.59
N GLY A 82 -11.91 -11.89 27.70
CA GLY A 82 -10.48 -11.61 27.55
C GLY A 82 -9.63 -12.40 28.55
N ILE A 83 -9.98 -12.37 29.84
CA ILE A 83 -9.26 -13.10 30.89
C ILE A 83 -9.33 -14.61 30.65
N THR A 84 -10.50 -15.14 30.30
CA THR A 84 -10.67 -16.58 30.05
C THR A 84 -9.83 -17.02 28.85
N MET A 85 -9.86 -16.26 27.76
CA MET A 85 -9.10 -16.60 26.56
C MET A 85 -7.59 -16.50 26.76
N LEU A 86 -7.13 -15.47 27.48
CA LEU A 86 -5.71 -15.28 27.82
C LEU A 86 -5.24 -16.37 28.78
N GLY A 87 -6.05 -16.73 29.78
CA GLY A 87 -5.78 -17.85 30.69
C GLY A 87 -5.67 -19.19 29.95
N LEU A 88 -6.57 -19.47 29.00
CA LEU A 88 -6.47 -20.65 28.15
C LEU A 88 -5.20 -20.63 27.30
N PHE A 89 -4.87 -19.50 26.67
CA PHE A 89 -3.66 -19.35 25.84
C PHE A 89 -2.38 -19.61 26.64
N LEU A 90 -2.28 -19.07 27.86
CA LEU A 90 -1.13 -19.27 28.74
C LEU A 90 -1.06 -20.68 29.32
N CYS A 91 -2.20 -21.30 29.62
CA CYS A 91 -2.27 -22.64 30.22
C CYS A 91 -2.12 -23.76 29.18
N PHE A 92 -2.44 -23.50 27.91
CA PHE A 92 -2.36 -24.46 26.80
C PHE A 92 -1.01 -25.19 26.69
N PRO A 93 0.17 -24.54 26.71
CA PRO A 93 1.46 -25.25 26.63
C PRO A 93 1.70 -26.16 27.85
N PHE A 94 1.28 -25.75 29.04
CA PHE A 94 1.43 -26.57 30.24
C PHE A 94 0.51 -27.80 30.18
N LEU A 95 -0.77 -27.60 29.82
CA LEU A 95 -1.74 -28.68 29.70
C LEU A 95 -1.33 -29.71 28.64
N SER A 96 -0.83 -29.26 27.49
CA SER A 96 -0.38 -30.14 26.41
C SER A 96 0.86 -30.95 26.81
N HIS A 97 1.82 -30.34 27.51
CA HIS A 97 2.99 -31.04 28.01
C HIS A 97 2.62 -32.10 29.07
N MET A 98 1.73 -31.77 30.01
CA MET A 98 1.23 -32.73 31.00
C MET A 98 0.46 -33.89 30.35
N ALA A 99 -0.39 -33.59 29.35
CA ALA A 99 -1.14 -34.61 28.62
C ALA A 99 -0.22 -35.58 27.86
N LEU A 100 0.85 -35.08 27.25
CA LEU A 100 1.84 -35.90 26.55
C LEU A 100 2.55 -36.85 27.51
N ILE A 101 3.02 -36.35 28.66
CA ILE A 101 3.69 -37.17 29.69
C ILE A 101 2.77 -38.29 30.19
N VAL A 102 1.51 -37.98 30.49
CA VAL A 102 0.54 -38.99 30.97
C VAL A 102 0.25 -40.03 29.89
N THR A 103 0.14 -39.61 28.63
CA THR A 103 -0.07 -40.55 27.51
C THR A 103 1.14 -41.48 27.34
N ALA A 104 2.36 -40.94 27.49
CA ALA A 104 3.59 -41.72 27.42
C ALA A 104 3.73 -42.72 28.59
N SER A 105 3.35 -42.32 29.81
CA SER A 105 3.42 -43.22 30.97
C SER A 105 2.39 -44.35 30.92
N LEU A 106 1.16 -44.06 30.47
CA LEU A 106 0.13 -45.08 30.25
C LEU A 106 0.53 -46.09 29.16
N PHE A 107 1.15 -45.61 28.07
CA PHE A 107 1.66 -46.49 27.03
C PHE A 107 2.74 -47.43 27.56
N GLN A 108 3.67 -46.93 28.39
CA GLN A 108 4.73 -47.76 28.97
C GLN A 108 4.19 -48.83 29.94
N GLN A 109 3.12 -48.53 30.68
CA GLN A 109 2.45 -49.50 31.55
C GLN A 109 1.67 -50.58 30.77
N SER A 110 1.24 -50.30 29.54
CA SER A 110 0.51 -51.27 28.70
C SER A 110 1.42 -52.23 27.94
N VAL A 111 2.70 -51.90 27.78
CA VAL A 111 3.66 -52.68 26.97
C VAL A 111 4.62 -53.51 27.85
N GLY A 112 4.58 -53.31 29.18
CA GLY A 112 5.36 -54.03 30.18
C GLY A 112 4.64 -55.20 30.83
#